data_AF-A0A7X1L4F3-F1
#
_entry.id   AF-A0A7X1L4F3-F1
#
_cell.length_a   1.000
_cell.length_b   1.000
_cell.length_c   1.000
_cell.angle_alpha   90.00
_cell.angle_beta   90.00
_cell.angle_gamma   90.00
#
_symmetry.space_group_name_H-M   'P 1'
#
loop_
_entity.id
_entity.type
_entity.pdbx_description
1 polymer ?
#
loop_
_entity_poly.entity_id
_entity_poly.type
_entity_poly.pdbx_seq_one_letter_code
_entity_poly.pdbx_strand_id
1 'polypeptide(L)'
;MFKKQLDHIKKNYEILSLNEYIKYSEDIADNIHRPAALITFDDGWKDNYTNAFPALRSKNIPATIFLTTGYIGTNRLFWPERLSNLIHAINACDLTETQQINYLLEMGDKLFGANQYKFLSNNSSIASEVSLSGIVETCKKLSSDHIENVLNDIETKYPFLKMMEMINTRSLLSWKEVREMAGKDISFGAHTRNHILLDRVSSDVLLSEIAGSKFDIEEKIEQEVVAFAYPNGNYNKEVSETVGNAGFKVSFTTEYGMNIKGTPSLKNQRIRVDNSFSATKSGKFSPCLFEFNTWRHSFKMLKNKP
;
A
#
# COMPACT_ATOMS: atom_id res chain seq x y z
N MET A 1 1.44 18.97 -4.87
CA MET A 1 0.39 18.63 -3.90
C MET A 1 0.99 18.29 -2.54
N PHE A 2 1.72 17.17 -2.43
CA PHE A 2 2.25 16.61 -1.18
C PHE A 2 2.90 17.61 -0.20
N LYS A 3 3.84 18.46 -0.65
CA LYS A 3 4.47 19.48 0.22
C LYS A 3 3.45 20.40 0.92
N LYS A 4 2.38 20.80 0.22
CA LYS A 4 1.31 21.65 0.78
C LYS A 4 0.44 20.90 1.79
N GLN A 5 0.23 19.59 1.59
CA GLN A 5 -0.42 18.75 2.58
C GLN A 5 0.43 18.69 3.86
N LEU A 6 1.75 18.46 3.73
CA LEU A 6 2.65 18.48 4.88
C LEU A 6 2.65 19.83 5.61
N ASP A 7 2.67 20.96 4.88
CA ASP A 7 2.59 22.30 5.47
C ASP A 7 1.29 22.47 6.28
N HIS A 8 0.17 22.00 5.74
CA HIS A 8 -1.13 22.06 6.39
C HIS A 8 -1.19 21.15 7.63
N ILE A 9 -0.69 19.92 7.54
CA ILE A 9 -0.69 18.99 8.67
C ILE A 9 0.20 19.56 9.79
N LYS A 10 1.43 20.00 9.48
CA LYS A 10 2.35 20.57 10.47
C LYS A 10 1.78 21.82 11.16
N LYS A 11 1.03 22.65 10.43
CA LYS A 11 0.38 23.84 10.99
C LYS A 11 -0.72 23.48 11.99
N ASN A 12 -1.57 22.51 11.66
CA ASN A 12 -2.82 22.28 12.40
C ASN A 12 -2.75 21.10 13.40
N TYR A 13 -1.80 20.18 13.25
CA TYR A 13 -1.69 18.97 14.06
C TYR A 13 -0.33 18.89 14.77
N GLU A 14 -0.33 18.26 15.94
CA GLU A 14 0.88 17.78 16.59
C GLU A 14 1.41 16.55 15.85
N ILE A 15 2.64 16.59 15.35
CA ILE A 15 3.19 15.49 14.58
C ILE A 15 3.90 14.53 15.51
N LEU A 16 3.51 13.27 15.48
CA LEU A 16 4.10 12.20 16.28
C LEU A 16 5.04 11.35 15.44
N SER A 17 6.20 11.04 15.98
CA SER A 17 6.98 9.86 15.58
C SER A 17 6.26 8.58 16.00
N LEU A 18 6.68 7.44 15.44
CA LEU A 18 6.13 6.14 15.82
C LEU A 18 6.29 5.85 17.31
N ASN A 19 7.46 6.15 17.87
CA ASN A 19 7.76 5.90 19.28
C ASN A 19 6.92 6.79 20.20
N GLU A 20 6.70 8.06 19.83
CA GLU A 20 5.78 8.93 20.56
C GLU A 20 4.36 8.38 20.48
N TYR A 21 3.90 7.97 19.30
CA TYR A 21 2.57 7.38 19.13
C TYR A 21 2.36 6.13 20.01
N ILE A 22 3.34 5.20 20.06
CA ILE A 22 3.28 4.01 20.92
C ILE A 22 3.15 4.43 22.39
N LYS A 23 4.01 5.34 22.86
CA LYS A 23 3.94 5.86 24.23
C LYS A 23 2.58 6.50 24.54
N TYR A 24 2.04 7.30 23.62
CA TYR A 24 0.72 7.92 23.78
C TYR A 24 -0.44 6.91 23.75
N SER A 25 -0.27 5.79 23.06
CA SER A 25 -1.28 4.72 23.06
C SER A 25 -1.28 3.91 24.35
N GLU A 26 -0.13 3.83 25.03
CA GLU A 26 0.09 3.09 26.27
C GLU A 26 -0.19 3.93 27.53
N ASP A 27 0.16 5.23 27.53
CA ASP A 27 0.00 6.16 28.66
C ASP A 27 -1.11 7.20 28.43
N ILE A 28 -1.88 7.45 29.49
CA ILE A 28 -3.05 8.33 29.53
C ILE A 28 -2.68 9.77 29.11
N ALA A 29 -3.01 10.12 27.85
CA ALA A 29 -3.73 11.32 27.39
C ALA A 29 -3.59 12.69 28.09
N ASP A 30 -2.53 13.00 28.84
CA ASP A 30 -2.43 14.30 29.52
C ASP A 30 -1.55 15.33 28.78
N ASN A 31 -0.82 14.90 27.73
CA ASN A 31 0.18 15.75 27.05
C ASN A 31 -0.08 16.04 25.55
N ILE A 32 -1.21 15.61 24.97
CA ILE A 32 -1.58 16.02 23.60
C ILE A 32 -2.51 17.23 23.70
N HIS A 33 -1.97 18.42 23.43
CA HIS A 33 -2.69 19.68 23.60
C HIS A 33 -3.53 20.10 22.38
N ARG A 34 -3.36 19.40 21.25
CA ARG A 34 -4.12 19.58 20.00
C ARG A 34 -4.17 18.28 19.21
N PRO A 35 -5.09 18.10 18.24
CA PRO A 35 -5.16 16.88 17.45
C PRO A 35 -3.79 16.47 16.90
N ALA A 36 -3.46 15.19 17.02
CA ALA A 36 -2.16 14.65 16.63
C ALA A 36 -2.24 13.84 15.33
N ALA A 37 -1.13 13.75 14.60
CA ALA A 37 -1.01 13.00 13.36
C ALA A 37 0.30 12.19 13.34
N LEU A 38 0.17 10.89 13.06
CA LEU A 38 1.26 10.02 12.62
C LEU A 38 1.20 9.91 11.10
N ILE A 39 2.32 10.14 10.41
CA ILE A 39 2.39 10.04 8.95
C ILE A 39 3.00 8.68 8.57
N THR A 40 2.27 7.91 7.77
CA THR A 40 2.68 6.58 7.33
C THR A 40 2.65 6.42 5.82
N PHE A 41 3.59 5.66 5.26
CA PHE A 41 3.61 5.20 3.88
C PHE A 41 3.66 3.68 3.85
N ASP A 42 3.03 3.07 2.86
CA ASP A 42 3.02 1.62 2.68
C ASP A 42 3.90 1.21 1.49
N ASP A 43 4.15 -0.09 1.38
CA ASP A 43 4.83 -0.82 0.31
C ASP A 43 6.33 -0.57 0.13
N GLY A 44 6.84 0.61 0.47
CA GLY A 44 8.24 0.98 0.26
C GLY A 44 8.54 1.37 -1.19
N TRP A 45 7.67 2.17 -1.81
CA TRP A 45 7.87 2.74 -3.14
C TRP A 45 9.08 3.68 -3.20
N LYS A 46 9.76 3.71 -4.35
CA LYS A 46 10.96 4.54 -4.57
C LYS A 46 10.72 6.04 -4.34
N ASP A 47 9.50 6.51 -4.61
CA ASP A 47 9.12 7.91 -4.38
C ASP A 47 9.06 8.27 -2.89
N ASN A 48 9.06 7.29 -1.98
CA ASN A 48 9.34 7.55 -0.57
C ASN A 48 10.74 8.15 -0.37
N TYR A 49 11.75 7.69 -1.11
CA TYR A 49 13.12 8.23 -1.03
C TYR A 49 13.31 9.47 -1.91
N THR A 50 12.86 9.45 -3.18
CA THR A 50 13.15 10.55 -4.11
C THR A 50 12.28 11.80 -3.86
N ASN A 51 11.09 11.63 -3.28
CA ASN A 51 10.11 12.72 -3.12
C ASN A 51 9.72 12.95 -1.67
N ALA A 52 9.28 11.90 -0.95
CA ALA A 52 8.74 12.07 0.40
C ALA A 52 9.82 12.43 1.42
N PHE A 53 10.93 11.70 1.43
CA PHE A 53 12.02 11.86 2.40
C PHE A 53 12.62 13.28 2.39
N PRO A 54 13.01 13.88 1.25
CA PRO A 54 13.47 15.27 1.22
C PRO A 54 12.41 16.27 1.72
N ALA A 55 11.13 16.02 1.41
CA ALA A 55 10.04 16.91 1.81
C ALA A 55 9.78 16.86 3.33
N LEU A 56 9.81 15.66 3.91
CA LEU A 56 9.68 15.41 5.36
C LEU A 56 10.85 16.02 6.12
N ARG A 57 12.09 15.71 5.69
CA ARG A 57 13.32 16.22 6.29
C ARG A 57 13.40 17.74 6.26
N SER A 58 13.02 18.38 5.15
CA SER A 58 12.99 19.85 5.06
C SER A 58 12.05 20.52 6.07
N LYS A 59 11.15 19.76 6.69
CA LYS A 59 10.13 20.23 7.63
C LYS A 59 10.28 19.61 9.01
N ASN A 60 11.30 18.79 9.28
CA ASN A 60 11.42 18.03 10.53
C ASN A 60 10.12 17.30 10.88
N ILE A 61 9.53 16.61 9.90
CA ILE A 61 8.30 15.85 10.07
C ILE A 61 8.70 14.36 10.13
N PRO A 62 8.50 13.68 11.27
CA PRO A 62 8.75 12.24 11.32
C PRO A 62 7.70 11.46 10.53
N ALA A 63 8.09 10.29 10.03
CA ALA A 63 7.18 9.36 9.37
C ALA A 63 7.60 7.89 9.56
N THR A 64 6.66 6.99 9.30
CA THR A 64 6.89 5.55 9.26
C THR A 64 6.68 5.02 7.85
N ILE A 65 7.58 4.19 7.34
CA ILE A 65 7.42 3.49 6.06
C ILE A 65 7.27 1.98 6.34
N PHE A 66 6.17 1.39 5.92
CA PHE A 66 5.93 -0.06 6.02
C PHE A 66 6.47 -0.75 4.75
N LEU A 67 7.41 -1.68 4.93
CA LEU A 67 8.13 -2.30 3.82
C LEU A 67 7.57 -3.68 3.48
N THR A 68 7.35 -3.93 2.20
CA THR A 68 7.13 -5.29 1.67
C THR A 68 8.48 -5.92 1.32
N THR A 69 9.07 -6.63 2.27
CA THR A 69 10.53 -6.89 2.29
C THR A 69 11.06 -7.76 1.15
N GLY A 70 10.25 -8.66 0.60
CA GLY A 70 10.60 -9.51 -0.54
C GLY A 70 10.70 -8.78 -1.89
N TYR A 71 10.32 -7.50 -1.94
CA TYR A 71 10.46 -6.64 -3.11
C TYR A 71 11.57 -5.61 -2.96
N ILE A 72 11.91 -5.20 -1.73
CA ILE A 72 12.94 -4.19 -1.45
C ILE A 72 14.32 -4.67 -1.94
N GLY A 73 14.99 -3.84 -2.73
CA GLY A 73 16.29 -4.16 -3.34
C GLY A 73 16.21 -5.13 -4.52
N THR A 74 15.02 -5.39 -5.05
CA THR A 74 14.80 -6.25 -6.23
C THR A 74 14.18 -5.46 -7.39
N ASN A 75 14.07 -6.10 -8.55
CA ASN A 75 13.29 -5.60 -9.69
C ASN A 75 11.89 -6.24 -9.78
N ARG A 76 11.43 -6.91 -8.71
CA ARG A 76 10.08 -7.49 -8.67
C ARG A 76 9.05 -6.37 -8.53
N LEU A 77 7.88 -6.58 -9.12
CA LEU A 77 6.72 -5.72 -9.02
C LEU A 77 5.56 -6.54 -8.46
N PHE A 78 4.64 -5.89 -7.74
CA PHE A 78 3.41 -6.56 -7.33
C PHE A 78 2.60 -6.95 -8.58
N TRP A 79 1.83 -8.03 -8.48
CA TRP A 79 1.03 -8.52 -9.61
C TRP A 79 0.08 -7.48 -10.24
N PRO A 80 -0.53 -6.50 -9.52
CA PRO A 80 -1.41 -5.51 -10.16
C PRO A 80 -0.65 -4.63 -11.14
N GLU A 81 0.58 -4.24 -10.77
CA GLU A 81 1.49 -3.44 -11.56
C GLU A 81 1.93 -4.22 -12.78
N ARG A 82 2.37 -5.47 -12.60
CA ARG A 82 2.71 -6.38 -13.71
C ARG A 82 1.56 -6.51 -14.70
N LEU A 83 0.34 -6.78 -14.20
CA LEU A 83 -0.86 -6.89 -15.02
C LEU A 83 -1.17 -5.58 -15.77
N SER A 84 -1.12 -4.44 -15.08
CA SER A 84 -1.36 -3.12 -15.68
C SER A 84 -0.33 -2.81 -16.77
N ASN A 85 0.93 -3.14 -16.53
CA ASN A 85 1.99 -2.91 -17.50
C ASN A 85 1.86 -3.83 -18.72
N LEU A 86 1.50 -5.10 -18.52
CA LEU A 86 1.23 -6.02 -19.63
C LEU A 86 0.08 -5.53 -20.51
N ILE A 87 -1.03 -5.09 -19.91
CA ILE A 87 -2.16 -4.52 -20.65
C ILE A 87 -1.73 -3.26 -21.41
N HIS A 88 -0.95 -2.38 -20.76
CA HIS A 88 -0.43 -1.19 -21.42
C HIS A 88 0.51 -1.54 -22.58
N ALA A 89 1.40 -2.52 -22.40
CA ALA A 89 2.33 -2.97 -23.42
C ALA A 89 1.57 -3.56 -24.62
N ILE A 90 0.53 -4.38 -24.40
CA ILE A 90 -0.34 -4.91 -25.47
C ILE A 90 -0.95 -3.76 -26.28
N ASN A 91 -1.43 -2.71 -25.62
CA ASN A 91 -2.05 -1.57 -26.27
C ASN A 91 -1.05 -0.63 -26.97
N ALA A 92 0.19 -0.58 -26.51
CA ALA A 92 1.22 0.34 -27.00
C ALA A 92 2.15 -0.29 -28.06
N CYS A 93 2.22 -1.62 -28.15
CA CYS A 93 3.02 -2.29 -29.17
C CYS A 93 2.38 -2.19 -30.56
N ASP A 94 3.22 -2.27 -31.60
CA ASP A 94 2.82 -2.34 -33.00
C ASP A 94 2.19 -3.72 -33.32
N LEU A 95 0.99 -3.93 -32.77
CA LEU A 95 0.17 -5.13 -32.91
C LEU A 95 -1.10 -4.76 -33.66
N THR A 96 -1.59 -5.66 -34.51
CA THR A 96 -2.93 -5.51 -35.09
C THR A 96 -3.99 -5.61 -34.00
N GLU A 97 -5.14 -5.00 -34.22
CA GLU A 97 -6.28 -5.06 -33.30
C GLU A 97 -6.66 -6.53 -32.96
N THR A 98 -6.63 -7.41 -33.96
CA THR A 98 -6.87 -8.85 -33.77
C THR A 98 -5.81 -9.49 -32.85
N GLN A 99 -4.54 -9.13 -33.00
CA GLN A 99 -3.48 -9.64 -32.11
C GLN A 99 -3.70 -9.15 -30.69
N GLN A 100 -3.97 -7.87 -30.48
CA GLN A 100 -4.25 -7.29 -29.16
C GLN A 100 -5.41 -8.00 -28.47
N ILE A 101 -6.52 -8.19 -29.18
CA ILE A 101 -7.69 -8.93 -28.69
C ILE A 101 -7.26 -10.35 -28.28
N ASN A 102 -6.56 -11.08 -29.14
CA ASN A 102 -6.16 -12.46 -28.82
C ASN A 102 -5.28 -12.55 -27.56
N TYR A 103 -4.37 -11.61 -27.33
CA TYR A 103 -3.58 -11.56 -26.10
C TYR A 103 -4.45 -11.33 -24.86
N LEU A 104 -5.38 -10.38 -24.93
CA LEU A 104 -6.29 -10.08 -23.83
C LEU A 104 -7.24 -11.25 -23.54
N LEU A 105 -7.73 -11.92 -24.59
CA LEU A 105 -8.56 -13.12 -24.47
C LEU A 105 -7.79 -14.27 -23.81
N GLU A 106 -6.57 -14.57 -24.27
CA GLU A 106 -5.73 -15.62 -23.68
C GLU A 106 -5.45 -15.35 -22.20
N MET A 107 -5.09 -14.12 -21.85
CA MET A 107 -4.85 -13.74 -20.46
C MET A 107 -6.14 -13.85 -19.62
N GLY A 108 -7.27 -13.38 -20.15
CA GLY A 108 -8.58 -13.51 -19.51
C GLY A 108 -9.01 -14.96 -19.31
N ASP A 109 -8.78 -15.82 -20.29
CA ASP A 109 -9.03 -17.27 -20.25
C ASP A 109 -8.21 -17.95 -19.14
N LYS A 110 -6.93 -17.61 -19.01
CA LYS A 110 -6.05 -18.18 -17.98
C LYS A 110 -6.40 -17.68 -16.57
N LEU A 111 -6.76 -16.41 -16.42
CA LEU A 111 -7.12 -15.83 -15.12
C LEU A 111 -8.49 -16.32 -14.62
N PHE A 112 -9.50 -16.33 -15.49
CA PHE A 112 -10.90 -16.49 -15.10
C PHE A 112 -11.56 -17.74 -15.68
N GLY A 113 -10.93 -18.44 -16.62
CA GLY A 113 -11.55 -19.53 -17.36
C GLY A 113 -12.36 -19.06 -18.58
N ALA A 114 -12.55 -19.97 -19.52
CA ALA A 114 -13.23 -19.69 -20.78
C ALA A 114 -14.62 -19.09 -20.60
N ASN A 115 -14.91 -18.03 -21.35
CA ASN A 115 -16.17 -17.28 -21.34
C ASN A 115 -16.52 -16.53 -20.03
N GLN A 116 -15.70 -16.59 -18.98
CA GLN A 116 -15.97 -15.87 -17.73
C GLN A 116 -15.57 -14.38 -17.79
N TYR A 117 -14.70 -14.00 -18.73
CA TYR A 117 -14.32 -12.61 -18.99
C TYR A 117 -15.29 -11.89 -19.93
N LYS A 118 -16.36 -12.55 -20.45
CA LYS A 118 -17.38 -11.86 -21.26
C LYS A 118 -18.09 -10.73 -20.52
N PHE A 119 -18.08 -10.76 -19.18
CA PHE A 119 -18.50 -9.63 -18.35
C PHE A 119 -17.62 -8.38 -18.54
N LEU A 120 -16.34 -8.55 -18.89
CA LEU A 120 -15.44 -7.46 -19.27
C LEU A 120 -15.68 -7.00 -20.72
N SER A 121 -16.16 -7.87 -21.61
CA SER A 121 -16.35 -7.55 -23.04
C SER A 121 -17.74 -7.02 -23.42
N ASN A 122 -18.70 -6.95 -22.49
CA ASN A 122 -20.07 -6.51 -22.79
C ASN A 122 -20.23 -4.98 -23.00
N ASN A 123 -19.14 -4.21 -22.96
CA ASN A 123 -19.11 -2.84 -23.48
C ASN A 123 -18.49 -2.86 -24.89
N SER A 124 -19.33 -3.13 -25.87
CA SER A 124 -18.99 -3.15 -27.29
C SER A 124 -18.73 -1.73 -27.83
N SER A 125 -17.53 -1.24 -27.56
CA SER A 125 -16.67 -0.47 -28.46
C SER A 125 -15.24 -0.75 -28.01
N ILE A 126 -14.39 -1.15 -28.95
CA ILE A 126 -13.04 -1.63 -28.67
C ILE A 126 -12.28 -0.68 -27.72
N ALA A 127 -11.76 -1.25 -26.62
CA ALA A 127 -10.71 -0.74 -25.75
C ALA A 127 -10.97 0.44 -24.77
N SER A 128 -12.12 1.14 -24.76
CA SER A 128 -12.21 2.39 -23.95
C SER A 128 -12.87 2.30 -22.55
N GLU A 129 -13.57 1.22 -22.17
CA GLU A 129 -14.35 1.22 -20.91
C GLU A 129 -14.10 0.06 -19.93
N VAL A 130 -13.23 -0.91 -20.24
CA VAL A 130 -12.77 -1.82 -19.18
C VAL A 130 -11.71 -1.09 -18.36
N SER A 131 -12.13 -0.48 -17.27
CA SER A 131 -11.18 0.16 -16.34
C SER A 131 -10.21 -0.90 -15.81
N LEU A 132 -8.90 -0.65 -15.95
CA LEU A 132 -7.83 -1.45 -15.33
C LEU A 132 -8.13 -1.72 -13.84
N SER A 133 -8.71 -0.75 -13.14
CA SER A 133 -9.12 -0.89 -11.75
C SER A 133 -10.16 -1.99 -11.53
N GLY A 134 -11.08 -2.18 -12.48
CA GLY A 134 -12.10 -3.24 -12.41
C GLY A 134 -11.53 -4.63 -12.64
N ILE A 135 -10.53 -4.75 -13.54
CA ILE A 135 -9.81 -6.01 -13.78
C ILE A 135 -9.03 -6.39 -12.52
N VAL A 136 -8.25 -5.45 -11.97
CA VAL A 136 -7.48 -5.67 -10.74
C VAL A 136 -8.41 -6.07 -9.59
N GLU A 137 -9.53 -5.39 -9.40
CA GLU A 137 -10.48 -5.73 -8.33
C GLU A 137 -11.09 -7.13 -8.50
N THR A 138 -11.31 -7.56 -9.75
CA THR A 138 -11.78 -8.92 -10.04
C THR A 138 -10.68 -9.95 -9.75
N CYS A 139 -9.42 -9.66 -10.11
CA CYS A 139 -8.28 -10.54 -9.85
C CYS A 139 -8.06 -10.75 -8.34
N LYS A 140 -8.32 -9.77 -7.47
CA LYS A 140 -8.20 -9.94 -6.01
C LYS A 140 -9.07 -11.06 -5.40
N LYS A 141 -10.03 -11.59 -6.17
CA LYS A 141 -10.84 -12.76 -5.77
C LYS A 141 -10.10 -14.09 -6.00
N LEU A 142 -9.07 -14.09 -6.84
CA LEU A 142 -8.22 -15.24 -7.13
C LEU A 142 -7.11 -15.34 -6.06
N SER A 143 -6.43 -16.49 -6.00
CA SER A 143 -5.21 -16.60 -5.19
C SER A 143 -4.06 -15.85 -5.86
N SER A 144 -3.18 -15.25 -5.06
CA SER A 144 -1.97 -14.58 -5.56
C SER A 144 -1.11 -15.53 -6.38
N ASP A 145 -0.93 -16.78 -5.94
CA ASP A 145 -0.14 -17.78 -6.67
C ASP A 145 -0.69 -18.07 -8.07
N HIS A 146 -2.02 -18.15 -8.21
CA HIS A 146 -2.64 -18.34 -9.52
C HIS A 146 -2.35 -17.16 -10.45
N ILE A 147 -2.52 -15.92 -9.96
CA ILE A 147 -2.23 -14.73 -10.74
C ILE A 147 -0.75 -14.71 -11.15
N GLU A 148 0.16 -14.90 -10.20
CA GLU A 148 1.60 -14.90 -10.44
C GLU A 148 2.00 -15.96 -11.48
N ASN A 149 1.43 -17.17 -11.40
CA ASN A 149 1.66 -18.23 -12.38
C ASN A 149 1.18 -17.84 -13.79
N VAL A 150 0.00 -17.22 -13.90
CA VAL A 150 -0.52 -16.75 -15.19
C VAL A 150 0.35 -15.64 -15.76
N LEU A 151 0.75 -14.66 -14.95
CA LEU A 151 1.62 -13.57 -15.38
C LEU A 151 2.98 -14.08 -15.84
N ASN A 152 3.58 -15.03 -15.10
CA ASN A 152 4.84 -15.65 -15.47
C ASN A 152 4.75 -16.41 -16.80
N ASP A 153 3.64 -17.14 -17.03
CA ASP A 153 3.41 -17.86 -18.28
C ASP A 153 3.28 -16.90 -19.47
N ILE A 154 2.49 -15.83 -19.33
CA ILE A 154 2.33 -14.79 -20.37
C ILE A 154 3.65 -14.09 -20.67
N GLU A 155 4.41 -13.68 -19.65
CA GLU A 155 5.71 -13.04 -19.82
C GLU A 155 6.76 -13.95 -20.45
N THR A 156 6.73 -15.24 -20.13
CA THR A 156 7.65 -16.24 -20.73
C THR A 156 7.31 -16.48 -22.19
N LYS A 157 6.01 -16.56 -22.51
CA LYS A 157 5.52 -16.75 -23.87
C LYS A 157 5.75 -15.51 -24.76
N TYR A 158 5.68 -14.32 -24.18
CA TYR A 158 5.80 -13.04 -24.90
C TYR A 158 6.83 -12.09 -24.27
N PRO A 159 8.15 -12.38 -24.40
CA PRO A 159 9.20 -11.61 -23.74
C PRO A 159 9.27 -10.13 -24.13
N PHE A 160 8.78 -9.76 -25.31
CA PHE A 160 8.76 -8.36 -25.78
C PHE A 160 7.82 -7.49 -24.92
N LEU A 161 6.72 -8.06 -24.40
CA LEU A 161 5.81 -7.35 -23.50
C LEU A 161 6.49 -7.05 -22.15
N LYS A 162 7.30 -7.99 -21.65
CA LYS A 162 8.11 -7.81 -20.44
C LYS A 162 9.16 -6.73 -20.60
N MET A 163 9.77 -6.61 -21.79
CA MET A 163 10.76 -5.56 -22.05
C MET A 163 10.12 -4.16 -22.08
N MET A 164 8.93 -4.04 -22.66
CA MET A 164 8.15 -2.79 -22.66
C MET A 164 7.67 -2.40 -21.26
N GLU A 165 7.43 -3.39 -20.39
CA GLU A 165 7.14 -3.21 -18.96
C GLU A 165 8.19 -2.34 -18.24
N MET A 166 9.46 -2.53 -18.58
CA MET A 166 10.59 -1.94 -17.84
C MET A 166 10.79 -0.45 -18.11
N ILE A 167 10.17 0.13 -19.14
CA ILE A 167 10.50 1.49 -19.63
C ILE A 167 9.82 2.59 -18.78
N ASN A 168 8.75 2.29 -18.04
CA ASN A 168 8.00 3.28 -17.24
C ASN A 168 7.53 2.76 -15.86
N THR A 169 8.17 1.73 -15.32
CA THR A 169 7.73 1.10 -14.07
C THR A 169 8.17 1.86 -12.83
N ARG A 170 7.23 2.00 -11.88
CA ARG A 170 7.56 2.41 -10.52
C ARG A 170 8.45 1.33 -9.91
N SER A 171 9.55 1.73 -9.31
CA SER A 171 10.42 0.80 -8.58
C SER A 171 10.15 0.88 -7.08
N LEU A 172 10.60 -0.14 -6.35
CA LEU A 172 10.64 -0.13 -4.89
C LEU A 172 11.99 0.43 -4.41
N LEU A 173 12.08 0.70 -3.11
CA LEU A 173 13.31 1.12 -2.45
C LEU A 173 14.39 0.04 -2.55
N SER A 174 15.66 0.47 -2.55
CA SER A 174 16.80 -0.41 -2.26
C SER A 174 17.10 -0.45 -0.77
N TRP A 175 17.72 -1.53 -0.29
CA TRP A 175 18.19 -1.60 1.10
C TRP A 175 19.23 -0.53 1.45
N LYS A 176 19.98 -0.03 0.45
CA LYS A 176 20.87 1.13 0.65
C LYS A 176 20.07 2.38 1.03
N GLU A 177 19.00 2.67 0.30
CA GLU A 177 18.14 3.83 0.56
C GLU A 177 17.35 3.69 1.86
N VAL A 178 16.89 2.48 2.19
CA VAL A 178 16.29 2.18 3.49
C VAL A 178 17.27 2.51 4.62
N ARG A 179 18.53 2.05 4.54
CA ARG A 179 19.56 2.38 5.54
C ARG A 179 19.87 3.88 5.61
N GLU A 180 19.92 4.58 4.48
CA GLU A 180 20.16 6.02 4.46
C GLU A 180 19.04 6.85 5.10
N MET A 181 17.80 6.35 5.01
CA MET A 181 16.65 6.97 5.66
C MET A 181 16.50 6.57 7.13
N ALA A 182 16.97 5.37 7.53
CA ALA A 182 16.82 4.85 8.88
C ALA A 182 17.46 5.79 9.90
N GLY A 183 16.68 6.26 10.86
CA GLY A 183 17.17 7.21 11.88
C GLY A 183 16.04 7.87 12.66
N LYS A 184 16.31 9.04 13.24
CA LYS A 184 15.35 9.74 14.10
C LYS A 184 14.08 10.20 13.37
N ASP A 185 14.19 10.54 12.08
CA ASP A 185 13.08 11.14 11.33
C ASP A 185 12.24 10.10 10.57
N ILE A 186 12.80 8.94 10.22
CA ILE A 186 12.08 7.89 9.48
C ILE A 186 12.23 6.56 10.22
N SER A 187 11.09 6.02 10.66
CA SER A 187 10.98 4.67 11.20
C SER A 187 10.55 3.69 10.11
N PHE A 188 10.91 2.42 10.26
CA PHE A 188 10.45 1.36 9.38
C PHE A 188 9.57 0.36 10.13
N GLY A 189 8.45 0.00 9.50
CA GLY A 189 7.57 -1.08 9.93
C GLY A 189 7.49 -2.18 8.87
N ALA A 190 6.86 -3.30 9.21
CA ALA A 190 6.69 -4.41 8.29
C ALA A 190 5.33 -4.36 7.57
N HIS A 191 5.33 -4.74 6.28
CA HIS A 191 4.12 -4.88 5.44
C HIS A 191 4.06 -6.26 4.78
N THR A 192 4.45 -7.32 5.51
CA THR A 192 4.68 -8.69 5.02
C THR A 192 5.92 -8.83 4.11
N ARG A 193 6.27 -10.06 3.72
CA ARG A 193 7.38 -10.30 2.76
C ARG A 193 6.89 -10.15 1.33
N ASN A 194 5.70 -10.66 1.00
CA ASN A 194 5.25 -10.81 -0.38
C ASN A 194 3.95 -10.03 -0.73
N HIS A 195 3.44 -9.19 0.17
CA HIS A 195 2.20 -8.41 0.00
C HIS A 195 0.99 -9.33 -0.31
N ILE A 196 0.83 -10.38 0.48
CA ILE A 196 -0.25 -11.36 0.32
C ILE A 196 -1.41 -11.11 1.28
N LEU A 197 -2.58 -11.66 0.95
CA LEU A 197 -3.76 -11.63 1.82
C LEU A 197 -3.60 -12.66 2.94
N LEU A 198 -3.26 -12.18 4.13
CA LEU A 198 -2.91 -13.01 5.29
C LEU A 198 -4.07 -13.86 5.82
N ASP A 199 -5.32 -13.49 5.52
CA ASP A 199 -6.53 -14.21 5.92
C ASP A 199 -6.87 -15.42 5.03
N ARG A 200 -5.99 -15.77 4.07
CA ARG A 200 -6.19 -16.83 3.08
C ARG A 200 -5.04 -17.83 2.97
N VAL A 201 -4.12 -17.83 3.92
CA VAL A 201 -2.89 -18.67 3.88
C VAL A 201 -2.79 -19.58 5.10
N SER A 202 -1.94 -20.59 5.03
CA SER A 202 -1.65 -21.47 6.17
C SER A 202 -0.88 -20.72 7.27
N SER A 203 -0.94 -21.22 8.50
CA SER A 203 -0.25 -20.62 9.65
C SER A 203 1.28 -20.55 9.47
N ASP A 204 1.89 -21.50 8.76
CA ASP A 204 3.33 -21.47 8.46
C ASP A 204 3.70 -20.31 7.51
N VAL A 205 2.89 -20.11 6.46
CA VAL A 205 3.06 -18.98 5.53
C VAL A 205 2.80 -17.67 6.27
N LEU A 206 1.75 -17.62 7.09
CA LEU A 206 1.41 -16.46 7.92
C LEU A 206 2.57 -16.03 8.82
N LEU A 207 3.20 -16.98 9.53
CA LEU A 207 4.36 -16.70 10.38
C LEU A 207 5.58 -16.25 9.56
N SER A 208 5.86 -16.91 8.44
CA SER A 208 6.97 -16.53 7.54
C SER A 208 6.80 -15.11 7.00
N GLU A 209 5.58 -14.73 6.61
CA GLU A 209 5.26 -13.39 6.12
C GLU A 209 5.37 -12.33 7.21
N ILE A 210 4.86 -12.61 8.42
CA ILE A 210 4.80 -11.63 9.52
C ILE A 210 6.14 -11.54 10.26
N ALA A 211 6.59 -12.62 10.89
CA ALA A 211 7.83 -12.62 11.67
C ALA A 211 9.06 -12.53 10.76
N GLY A 212 8.98 -13.12 9.57
CA GLY A 212 10.09 -13.03 8.63
C GLY A 212 10.28 -11.63 8.04
N SER A 213 9.21 -10.86 7.77
CA SER A 213 9.37 -9.47 7.32
C SER A 213 9.94 -8.57 8.41
N LYS A 214 9.62 -8.83 9.68
CA LYS A 214 10.31 -8.21 10.81
C LYS A 214 11.81 -8.49 10.76
N PHE A 215 12.19 -9.77 10.71
CA PHE A 215 13.59 -10.19 10.65
C PHE A 215 14.35 -9.55 9.48
N ASP A 216 13.77 -9.55 8.27
CA ASP A 216 14.41 -8.97 7.09
C ASP A 216 14.75 -7.49 7.28
N ILE A 217 13.90 -6.72 7.95
CA ILE A 217 14.16 -5.29 8.19
C ILE A 217 15.21 -5.14 9.28
N GLU A 218 15.04 -5.80 10.42
CA GLU A 218 15.95 -5.72 11.57
C GLU A 218 17.39 -6.12 11.18
N GLU A 219 17.55 -7.15 10.34
CA GLU A 219 18.85 -7.58 9.81
C GLU A 219 19.53 -6.50 8.94
N LYS A 220 18.75 -5.62 8.28
CA LYS A 220 19.29 -4.64 7.33
C LYS A 220 19.52 -3.26 7.93
N ILE A 221 18.81 -2.90 9.00
CA ILE A 221 18.93 -1.58 9.65
C ILE A 221 19.42 -1.63 11.10
N GLU A 222 19.56 -2.82 11.68
CA GLU A 222 20.04 -3.05 13.06
C GLU A 222 19.22 -2.31 14.13
N GLN A 223 17.91 -2.21 13.92
CA GLN A 223 16.95 -1.56 14.83
C GLN A 223 15.72 -2.43 15.02
N GLU A 224 15.14 -2.41 16.23
CA GLU A 224 13.91 -3.14 16.55
C GLU A 224 12.74 -2.64 15.68
N VAL A 225 12.00 -3.57 15.08
CA VAL A 225 10.80 -3.28 14.30
C VAL A 225 9.56 -3.64 15.11
N VAL A 226 8.81 -2.60 15.49
CA VAL A 226 7.69 -2.71 16.44
C VAL A 226 6.32 -2.40 15.83
N ALA A 227 6.27 -2.01 14.56
CA ALA A 227 5.03 -1.65 13.87
C ALA A 227 4.77 -2.50 12.63
N PHE A 228 3.51 -2.83 12.41
CA PHE A 228 3.04 -3.61 11.27
C PHE A 228 1.89 -2.91 10.53
N ALA A 229 1.79 -3.02 9.21
CA ALA A 229 0.60 -2.63 8.47
C ALA A 229 0.01 -3.87 7.78
N TYR A 230 -1.30 -4.08 7.90
CA TYR A 230 -1.97 -5.20 7.24
C TYR A 230 -2.14 -4.89 5.74
N PRO A 231 -1.68 -5.75 4.81
CA PRO A 231 -1.96 -5.57 3.38
C PRO A 231 -3.46 -5.43 3.13
N ASN A 232 -3.84 -4.38 2.39
CA ASN A 232 -5.25 -3.99 2.15
C ASN A 232 -6.10 -3.78 3.41
N GLY A 233 -5.49 -3.70 4.60
CA GLY A 233 -6.21 -3.63 5.87
C GLY A 233 -6.89 -4.94 6.29
N ASN A 234 -6.63 -6.05 5.60
CA ASN A 234 -7.25 -7.34 5.88
C ASN A 234 -6.60 -8.03 7.08
N TYR A 235 -7.42 -8.43 8.05
CA TYR A 235 -6.98 -9.25 9.19
C TYR A 235 -8.16 -10.07 9.73
N ASN A 236 -7.84 -11.19 10.37
CA ASN A 236 -8.77 -11.96 11.20
C ASN A 236 -8.14 -12.14 12.60
N LYS A 237 -8.77 -12.96 13.45
CA LYS A 237 -8.26 -13.23 14.81
C LYS A 237 -6.86 -13.85 14.79
N GLU A 238 -6.64 -14.89 13.99
CA GLU A 238 -5.36 -15.60 13.87
C GLU A 238 -4.24 -14.68 13.36
N VAL A 239 -4.53 -13.86 12.35
CA VAL A 239 -3.58 -12.87 11.80
C VAL A 239 -3.18 -11.87 12.89
N SER A 240 -4.15 -11.30 13.61
CA SER A 240 -3.87 -10.32 14.66
C SER A 240 -3.10 -10.93 15.84
N GLU A 241 -3.39 -12.19 16.21
CA GLU A 241 -2.66 -12.93 17.25
C GLU A 241 -1.22 -13.23 16.80
N THR A 242 -1.02 -13.60 15.54
CA THR A 242 0.32 -13.85 14.98
C THR A 242 1.17 -12.58 14.94
N VAL A 243 0.58 -11.43 14.58
CA VAL A 243 1.25 -10.12 14.67
C VAL A 243 1.67 -9.82 16.11
N GLY A 244 0.78 -10.02 17.09
CA GLY A 244 1.12 -9.83 18.50
C GLY A 244 2.25 -10.77 18.97
N ASN A 245 2.16 -12.05 18.63
CA ASN A 245 3.14 -13.08 19.02
C ASN A 245 4.51 -12.87 18.35
N ALA A 246 4.56 -12.23 17.18
CA ALA A 246 5.81 -11.81 16.53
C ALA A 246 6.46 -10.57 17.17
N GLY A 247 5.85 -10.02 18.24
CA GLY A 247 6.39 -8.91 19.02
C GLY A 247 6.16 -7.53 18.39
N PHE A 248 5.16 -7.37 17.54
CA PHE A 248 4.71 -6.04 17.10
C PHE A 248 3.87 -5.39 18.21
N LYS A 249 4.17 -4.12 18.53
CA LYS A 249 3.49 -3.35 19.57
C LYS A 249 2.24 -2.65 19.05
N VAL A 250 2.30 -2.21 17.79
CA VAL A 250 1.18 -1.56 17.09
C VAL A 250 1.02 -2.10 15.68
N SER A 251 -0.21 -2.11 15.19
CA SER A 251 -0.46 -2.33 13.77
C SER A 251 -1.60 -1.50 13.20
N PHE A 252 -1.57 -1.33 11.88
CA PHE A 252 -2.41 -0.38 11.15
C PHE A 252 -3.23 -1.08 10.06
N THR A 253 -4.52 -0.76 10.01
CA THR A 253 -5.48 -1.24 9.01
C THR A 253 -5.72 -0.15 7.95
N THR A 254 -6.55 -0.41 6.96
CA THR A 254 -7.09 0.62 6.05
C THR A 254 -8.50 1.06 6.45
N GLU A 255 -8.98 0.62 7.62
CA GLU A 255 -10.25 1.11 8.16
C GLU A 255 -10.13 2.62 8.39
N TYR A 256 -11.04 3.36 7.77
CA TYR A 256 -11.04 4.82 7.88
C TYR A 256 -11.49 5.26 9.26
N GLY A 257 -10.62 5.98 9.99
CA GLY A 257 -10.98 6.49 11.31
C GLY A 257 -9.85 7.23 12.02
N MET A 258 -10.18 7.75 13.19
CA MET A 258 -9.24 8.38 14.14
C MET A 258 -9.01 7.43 15.31
N ASN A 259 -7.75 7.29 15.71
CA ASN A 259 -7.40 6.51 16.89
C ASN A 259 -7.67 7.35 18.15
N ILE A 260 -8.44 6.79 19.08
CA ILE A 260 -8.78 7.40 20.36
C ILE A 260 -8.25 6.52 21.49
N LYS A 261 -8.30 7.02 22.72
CA LYS A 261 -7.99 6.20 23.90
C LYS A 261 -8.85 4.93 23.89
N GLY A 262 -8.20 3.78 24.01
CA GLY A 262 -8.85 2.46 23.95
C GLY A 262 -9.00 1.87 22.54
N THR A 263 -8.56 2.56 21.47
CA THR A 263 -8.36 1.90 20.17
C THR A 263 -7.38 0.73 20.36
N PRO A 264 -7.72 -0.50 19.95
CA PRO A 264 -6.82 -1.64 20.10
C PRO A 264 -5.50 -1.40 19.37
N SER A 265 -4.38 -1.58 20.05
CA SER A 265 -3.04 -1.27 19.51
C SER A 265 -2.72 -2.03 18.21
N LEU A 266 -3.29 -3.22 18.02
CA LEU A 266 -3.10 -4.02 16.80
C LEU A 266 -4.20 -3.81 15.74
N LYS A 267 -4.99 -2.72 15.84
CA LYS A 267 -6.10 -2.42 14.92
C LYS A 267 -6.24 -0.91 14.70
N ASN A 268 -5.13 -0.18 14.65
CA ASN A 268 -5.17 1.26 14.44
C ASN A 268 -5.74 1.60 13.07
N GLN A 269 -6.62 2.58 13.06
CA GLN A 269 -7.28 3.11 11.88
C GLN A 269 -6.42 4.17 11.21
N ARG A 270 -6.67 4.42 9.93
CA ARG A 270 -5.91 5.40 9.13
C ARG A 270 -6.81 6.25 8.28
N ILE A 271 -6.30 7.42 7.87
CA ILE A 271 -6.94 8.27 6.86
C ILE A 271 -6.05 8.21 5.62
N ARG A 272 -6.55 7.59 4.54
CA ARG A 272 -5.83 7.60 3.27
C ARG A 272 -5.93 8.99 2.64
N VAL A 273 -4.78 9.56 2.33
CA VAL A 273 -4.64 10.88 1.71
C VAL A 273 -4.09 10.71 0.30
N ASP A 274 -4.90 11.05 -0.69
CA ASP A 274 -4.48 11.13 -2.09
C ASP A 274 -4.82 12.51 -2.69
N ASN A 275 -4.64 12.67 -4.00
CA ASN A 275 -4.98 13.93 -4.66
C ASN A 275 -6.48 14.24 -4.55
N SER A 276 -7.37 13.24 -4.68
CA SER A 276 -8.82 13.45 -4.58
C SER A 276 -9.25 13.90 -3.18
N PHE A 277 -8.49 13.51 -2.15
CA PHE A 277 -8.73 13.88 -0.75
C PHE A 277 -8.62 15.38 -0.50
N SER A 278 -7.82 16.13 -1.26
CA SER A 278 -7.49 17.52 -0.92
C SER A 278 -7.25 18.44 -2.11
N ALA A 279 -7.44 17.97 -3.34
CA ALA A 279 -7.35 18.78 -4.54
C ALA A 279 -8.72 19.33 -4.95
N THR A 280 -8.74 20.59 -5.38
CA THR A 280 -9.84 21.14 -6.17
C THR A 280 -9.96 20.41 -7.51
N LYS A 281 -11.07 20.63 -8.24
CA LYS A 281 -11.20 20.17 -9.64
C LYS A 281 -10.06 20.65 -10.55
N SER A 282 -9.43 21.77 -10.22
CA SER A 282 -8.26 22.32 -10.92
C SER A 282 -6.91 21.75 -10.44
N GLY A 283 -6.90 20.71 -9.61
CA GLY A 283 -5.69 20.05 -9.11
C GLY A 283 -4.91 20.84 -8.05
N LYS A 284 -5.47 21.94 -7.51
CA LYS A 284 -4.81 22.77 -6.49
C LYS A 284 -5.16 22.27 -5.10
N PHE A 285 -4.20 22.33 -4.17
CA PHE A 285 -4.45 21.98 -2.77
C PHE A 285 -5.52 22.89 -2.13
N SER A 286 -6.46 22.29 -1.41
CA SER A 286 -7.52 22.95 -0.66
C SER A 286 -7.47 22.52 0.81
N PRO A 287 -7.03 23.40 1.72
CA PRO A 287 -7.11 23.17 3.17
C PRO A 287 -8.52 22.80 3.64
N CYS A 288 -9.54 23.43 3.05
CA CYS A 288 -10.94 23.18 3.40
C CYS A 288 -11.38 21.76 3.01
N LEU A 289 -10.98 21.26 1.83
CA LEU A 289 -11.28 19.87 1.45
C LEU A 289 -10.53 18.87 2.32
N PHE A 290 -9.27 19.17 2.65
CA PHE A 290 -8.48 18.34 3.55
C PHE A 290 -9.18 18.20 4.92
N GLU A 291 -9.53 19.33 5.55
CA GLU A 291 -10.23 19.32 6.83
C GLU A 291 -11.61 18.66 6.72
N PHE A 292 -12.41 19.03 5.73
CA PHE A 292 -13.74 18.45 5.53
C PHE A 292 -13.68 16.92 5.42
N ASN A 293 -12.74 16.38 4.65
CA ASN A 293 -12.61 14.93 4.50
C ASN A 293 -12.09 14.29 5.79
N THR A 294 -11.07 14.87 6.45
CA THR A 294 -10.59 14.40 7.75
C THR A 294 -11.74 14.33 8.77
N TRP A 295 -12.54 15.39 8.91
CA TRP A 295 -13.67 15.45 9.84
C TRP A 295 -14.84 14.53 9.43
N ARG A 296 -15.22 14.51 8.14
CA ARG A 296 -16.31 13.69 7.62
C ARG A 296 -16.09 12.21 7.92
N HIS A 297 -14.86 11.73 7.75
CA HIS A 297 -14.51 10.35 8.04
C HIS A 297 -14.48 10.06 9.55
N SER A 298 -14.07 11.04 10.34
CA SER A 298 -14.07 10.96 11.81
C SER A 298 -15.49 10.92 12.41
N PHE A 299 -16.45 11.66 11.84
CA PHE A 299 -17.83 11.68 12.32
C PHE A 299 -18.61 10.38 12.10
N LYS A 300 -18.27 9.61 11.05
CA LYS A 300 -18.89 8.29 10.83
C LYS A 300 -18.61 7.32 11.98
N MET A 301 -17.51 7.50 12.69
CA MET A 301 -17.18 6.71 13.89
C MET A 301 -18.10 7.03 15.07
N LEU A 302 -18.48 8.30 15.25
CA LEU A 302 -19.30 8.73 16.39
C LEU A 302 -20.74 8.26 16.28
N LYS A 303 -21.27 8.07 15.05
CA LYS A 303 -22.63 7.55 14.83
C LYS A 303 -22.77 6.05 14.99
N ASN A 304 -21.66 5.30 14.97
CA ASN A 304 -21.65 3.84 15.04
C ASN A 304 -21.22 3.31 16.42
N LYS A 305 -21.13 4.18 17.43
CA LYS A 305 -21.03 3.72 18.82
C LYS A 305 -22.44 3.39 19.31
N PRO A 306 -22.69 2.16 19.82
CA PRO A 306 -23.94 1.82 20.48
C PRO A 306 -24.15 2.69 21.73
#